data_AF-A0A8G2M9X0-F1
#
_entry.id   AF-A0A8G2M9X0-F1
#
_cell.length_a   1.000
_cell.length_b   1.000
_cell.length_c   1.000
_cell.angle_alpha   90.00
_cell.angle_beta   90.00
_cell.angle_gamma   90.00
#
_symmetry.space_group_name_H-M   'P 1'
#
loop_
_entity.id
_entity.type
_entity.pdbx_description
1 polymer ?
#
loop_
_entity_poly.entity_id
_entity_poly.type
_entity_poly.pdbx_seq_one_letter_code
_entity_poly.pdbx_strand_id
1 'polypeptide(L)'
;MKIISKYILTRFSKNGKHFDIPKEQRRVIPKFKNRRKMIVICFYSLLAILLILLLASFIKATRANNDSKEAVNKTNMIQKKYEDNANTVQYSPKLKLYADKFIDTYMNISKDSKELESREKELLKYFPSDYKKPDEKISDTERKLNSKEFYNIKRKDKQTIIQYIVNYDVNITEKKEVKVKKKKKSEKDKDEYETKTEEKQRKVNQNILINIPIKSENNKYVVVEYPYFTPIPDSQLNKAKWLRIIERQ
;
A
#
# COMPACT_ATOMS: atom_id res chain seq x y z
N MET A 1 30.65 -62.77 2.87
CA MET A 1 32.12 -62.79 2.77
C MET A 1 32.57 -64.22 2.50
N LYS A 2 32.80 -64.58 1.23
CA LYS A 2 33.28 -65.90 0.85
C LYS A 2 33.87 -65.83 -0.56
N ILE A 3 35.08 -65.28 -0.69
CA ILE A 3 35.90 -65.48 -1.89
C ILE A 3 37.32 -65.73 -1.41
N ILE A 4 37.59 -67.01 -1.25
CA ILE A 4 38.89 -67.61 -1.05
C ILE A 4 39.82 -67.07 -2.14
N SER A 5 40.98 -66.59 -1.71
CA SER A 5 42.11 -66.21 -2.55
C SER A 5 42.51 -67.38 -3.45
N LYS A 6 42.01 -67.41 -4.69
CA LYS A 6 42.61 -68.21 -5.75
C LYS A 6 43.83 -67.44 -6.25
N TYR A 7 45.00 -67.87 -5.80
CA TYR A 7 46.31 -67.33 -6.15
C TYR A 7 46.43 -67.08 -7.66
N ILE A 8 46.72 -65.83 -8.02
CA ILE A 8 47.03 -65.39 -9.38
C ILE A 8 48.47 -65.81 -9.64
N LEU A 9 48.67 -67.06 -10.05
CA LEU A 9 49.99 -67.54 -10.41
C LEU A 9 50.29 -67.03 -11.83
N THR A 10 51.28 -66.14 -11.96
CA THR A 10 51.89 -65.78 -13.26
C THR A 10 52.96 -66.79 -13.67
N ARG A 11 53.48 -67.53 -12.68
CA ARG A 11 54.51 -68.57 -12.78
C ARG A 11 54.22 -69.67 -11.77
N PHE A 12 54.53 -70.92 -12.10
CA PHE A 12 54.52 -72.03 -11.13
C PHE A 12 55.82 -72.83 -11.23
N SER A 13 56.24 -73.45 -10.13
CA SER A 13 57.46 -74.26 -10.07
C SER A 13 57.09 -75.73 -9.86
N LYS A 14 57.71 -76.64 -10.63
CA LYS A 14 57.58 -78.08 -10.44
C LYS A 14 58.94 -78.74 -10.65
N ASN A 15 59.35 -79.58 -9.70
CA ASN A 15 60.65 -80.26 -9.68
C ASN A 15 61.85 -79.29 -9.88
N GLY A 16 61.82 -78.16 -9.18
CA GLY A 16 62.91 -77.17 -9.17
C GLY A 16 63.01 -76.29 -10.42
N LYS A 17 62.13 -76.47 -11.43
CA LYS A 17 62.09 -75.65 -12.64
C LYS A 17 60.85 -74.76 -12.67
N HIS A 18 61.03 -73.49 -13.02
CA HIS A 18 59.95 -72.51 -13.12
C HIS A 18 59.37 -72.46 -14.53
N PHE A 19 58.05 -72.44 -14.64
CA PHE A 19 57.31 -72.36 -15.90
C PHE A 19 56.42 -71.12 -15.94
N ASP A 20 56.46 -70.39 -17.07
CA ASP A 20 55.61 -69.23 -17.34
C ASP A 20 54.28 -69.65 -17.97
N ILE A 21 53.16 -69.12 -17.47
CA ILE A 21 51.84 -69.44 -18.00
C ILE A 21 51.59 -68.66 -19.30
N PRO A 22 51.06 -69.29 -20.38
CA PRO A 22 50.75 -68.65 -21.66
C PRO A 22 49.84 -67.43 -21.50
N LYS A 23 50.06 -66.39 -22.31
CA LYS A 23 49.37 -65.08 -22.17
C LYS A 23 47.85 -65.18 -22.23
N GLU A 24 47.31 -66.11 -23.02
CA GLU A 24 45.88 -66.36 -23.22
C GLU A 24 45.17 -66.84 -21.94
N GLN A 25 45.89 -67.50 -21.04
CA GLN A 25 45.34 -68.04 -19.79
C GLN A 25 45.54 -67.09 -18.59
N ARG A 26 46.14 -65.92 -18.80
CA ARG A 26 46.35 -64.90 -17.76
C ARG A 26 45.07 -64.09 -17.55
N ARG A 27 44.51 -64.12 -16.34
CA ARG A 27 43.37 -63.25 -15.99
C ARG A 27 43.83 -61.80 -15.85
N VAL A 28 43.14 -60.87 -16.52
CA VAL A 28 43.44 -59.42 -16.48
C VAL A 28 42.83 -58.82 -15.22
N ILE A 29 43.64 -58.12 -14.42
CA ILE A 29 43.17 -57.42 -13.21
C ILE A 29 42.37 -56.18 -13.65
N PRO A 30 41.14 -55.96 -13.15
CA PRO A 30 40.43 -54.71 -13.42
C PRO A 30 41.22 -53.54 -12.81
N LYS A 31 41.62 -52.57 -13.64
CA LYS A 31 42.32 -51.36 -13.19
C LYS A 31 41.37 -50.53 -12.33
N PHE A 32 41.64 -50.43 -11.02
CA PHE A 32 40.89 -49.57 -10.11
C PHE A 32 41.07 -48.11 -10.52
N LYS A 33 39.99 -47.45 -10.98
CA LYS A 33 40.04 -46.05 -11.41
C LYS A 33 40.03 -45.16 -10.16
N ASN A 34 41.14 -44.50 -9.88
CA ASN A 34 41.32 -43.69 -8.67
C ASN A 34 40.45 -42.42 -8.71
N ARG A 35 39.23 -42.49 -8.15
CA ARG A 35 38.26 -41.38 -8.12
C ARG A 35 38.58 -40.28 -7.10
N ARG A 36 39.66 -40.42 -6.33
CA ARG A 36 40.07 -39.49 -5.26
C ARG A 36 40.16 -38.04 -5.76
N LYS A 37 40.72 -37.81 -6.95
CA LYS A 37 40.84 -36.47 -7.54
C LYS A 37 39.49 -35.81 -7.81
N MET A 38 38.50 -36.57 -8.29
CA MET A 38 37.15 -36.05 -8.55
C MET A 38 36.43 -35.68 -7.25
N ILE A 39 36.56 -36.51 -6.21
CA ILE A 39 35.94 -36.23 -4.90
C ILE A 39 36.52 -34.94 -4.30
N VAL A 40 37.84 -34.77 -4.38
CA VAL A 40 38.54 -33.58 -3.89
C VAL A 40 38.08 -32.33 -4.66
N ILE A 41 37.95 -32.40 -5.99
CA ILE A 41 37.45 -31.28 -6.81
C ILE A 41 35.99 -30.93 -6.46
N CYS A 42 35.12 -31.93 -6.33
CA CYS A 42 33.73 -31.71 -5.92
C CYS A 42 33.63 -31.06 -4.53
N PHE A 43 34.47 -31.50 -3.59
CA PHE A 43 34.50 -30.93 -2.24
C PHE A 43 34.91 -29.45 -2.25
N TYR A 44 36.00 -29.10 -2.94
CA TYR A 44 36.44 -27.70 -3.04
C TYR A 44 35.48 -26.83 -3.85
N SER A 45 34.82 -27.38 -4.87
CA SER A 45 33.76 -26.68 -5.62
C SER A 45 32.57 -26.34 -4.74
N LEU A 46 32.11 -27.29 -3.91
CA LEU A 46 31.04 -27.05 -2.95
C LEU A 46 31.43 -25.98 -1.92
N LEU A 47 32.68 -26.02 -1.43
CA LEU A 47 33.21 -25.02 -0.51
C LEU A 47 33.22 -23.61 -1.13
N ALA A 48 33.63 -23.50 -2.39
CA ALA A 48 33.63 -22.22 -3.12
C ALA A 48 32.22 -21.66 -3.32
N ILE A 49 31.24 -22.52 -3.64
CA ILE A 49 29.83 -22.11 -3.76
C ILE A 49 29.28 -21.62 -2.42
N LEU A 50 29.62 -22.29 -1.32
CA LEU A 50 29.21 -21.88 0.02
C LEU A 50 29.75 -20.49 0.38
N LEU A 51 31.01 -20.21 0.01
CA LEU A 51 31.63 -18.89 0.20
C LEU A 51 30.88 -17.79 -0.56
N ILE A 52 30.52 -18.04 -1.82
CA ILE A 52 29.78 -17.08 -2.66
C ILE A 52 28.39 -16.80 -2.08
N LEU A 53 27.70 -17.83 -1.57
CA LEU A 53 26.39 -17.68 -0.91
C LEU A 53 26.47 -16.82 0.36
N LEU A 54 27.53 -16.98 1.16
CA LEU A 54 27.75 -16.17 2.36
C LEU A 54 27.95 -14.68 2.00
N LEU A 55 28.75 -14.40 0.97
CA LEU A 55 28.96 -13.02 0.49
C LEU A 55 27.67 -12.41 -0.07
N ALA A 56 26.91 -13.15 -0.87
CA ALA A 56 25.62 -12.68 -1.40
C ALA A 56 24.60 -12.39 -0.30
N SER A 57 24.52 -13.25 0.72
CA SER A 57 23.66 -13.05 1.90
C SER A 57 24.07 -11.79 2.68
N PHE A 58 25.37 -11.59 2.90
CA PHE A 58 25.88 -10.41 3.60
C PHE A 58 25.58 -9.11 2.85
N ILE A 59 25.74 -9.08 1.52
CA ILE A 59 25.40 -7.91 0.70
C ILE A 59 23.89 -7.62 0.76
N LYS A 60 23.05 -8.66 0.68
CA LYS A 60 21.58 -8.51 0.76
C LYS A 60 21.14 -8.02 2.14
N ALA A 61 21.72 -8.54 3.21
CA ALA A 61 21.46 -8.11 4.58
C ALA A 61 21.91 -6.66 4.82
N THR A 62 23.07 -6.27 4.27
CA THR A 62 23.58 -4.90 4.38
C THR A 62 22.71 -3.91 3.63
N ARG A 63 22.27 -4.24 2.41
CA ARG A 63 21.30 -3.42 1.65
C ARG A 63 19.96 -3.30 2.38
N ALA A 64 19.40 -4.40 2.85
CA ALA A 64 18.15 -4.37 3.62
C ALA A 64 18.27 -3.55 4.92
N ASN A 65 19.41 -3.61 5.60
CA ASN A 65 19.66 -2.80 6.80
C ASN A 65 19.84 -1.32 6.46
N ASN A 66 20.49 -1.00 5.33
CA ASN A 66 20.62 0.38 4.85
C ASN A 66 19.28 0.96 4.38
N ASP A 67 18.48 0.20 3.63
CA ASP A 67 17.13 0.60 3.20
C ASP A 67 16.20 0.78 4.41
N SER A 68 16.33 -0.11 5.42
CA SER A 68 15.60 0.01 6.69
C SER A 68 16.04 1.25 7.48
N LYS A 69 17.35 1.51 7.58
CA LYS A 69 17.88 2.74 8.20
C LYS A 69 17.46 3.98 7.43
N GLU A 70 17.41 3.95 6.10
CA GLU A 70 16.95 5.06 5.28
C GLU A 70 15.45 5.31 5.47
N ALA A 71 14.63 4.25 5.54
CA ALA A 71 13.20 4.35 5.83
C ALA A 71 12.94 4.87 7.27
N VAL A 72 13.70 4.38 8.25
CA VAL A 72 13.66 4.88 9.64
C VAL A 72 14.15 6.32 9.73
N ASN A 73 15.17 6.70 8.96
CA ASN A 73 15.64 8.09 8.92
C ASN A 73 14.65 9.00 8.21
N LYS A 74 14.00 8.57 7.12
CA LYS A 74 12.93 9.34 6.46
C LYS A 74 11.74 9.52 7.40
N THR A 75 11.31 8.48 8.09
CA THR A 75 10.23 8.56 9.08
C THR A 75 10.63 9.41 10.28
N ASN A 76 11.86 9.32 10.78
CA ASN A 76 12.37 10.20 11.85
C ASN A 76 12.56 11.65 11.40
N MET A 77 12.90 11.90 10.13
CA MET A 77 12.98 13.26 9.56
C MET A 77 11.59 13.86 9.35
N ILE A 78 10.62 13.06 8.91
CA ILE A 78 9.19 13.40 8.89
C ILE A 78 8.76 13.72 10.32
N GLN A 79 8.97 12.81 11.26
CA GLN A 79 8.66 12.97 12.67
C GLN A 79 9.29 14.27 13.21
N LYS A 80 10.60 14.47 13.11
CA LYS A 80 11.29 15.71 13.53
C LYS A 80 10.75 16.98 12.85
N LYS A 81 10.43 16.96 11.55
CA LYS A 81 9.80 18.12 10.86
C LYS A 81 8.44 18.50 11.48
N TYR A 82 7.75 17.53 12.09
CA TYR A 82 6.40 17.68 12.64
C TYR A 82 6.36 17.73 14.18
N GLU A 83 7.43 17.33 14.89
CA GLU A 83 7.47 17.17 16.36
C GLU A 83 7.29 18.44 17.20
N ASP A 84 7.48 19.65 16.64
CA ASP A 84 7.43 20.92 17.39
C ASP A 84 6.12 21.74 17.24
N ASN A 85 5.09 21.22 16.55
CA ASN A 85 3.94 22.05 16.13
C ASN A 85 2.64 21.89 16.94
N ALA A 86 2.53 20.87 17.79
CA ALA A 86 1.35 20.71 18.64
C ALA A 86 1.18 21.84 19.67
N ASN A 87 2.27 22.52 20.05
CA ASN A 87 2.25 23.55 21.09
C ASN A 87 1.97 24.96 20.56
N THR A 88 2.12 25.20 19.25
CA THR A 88 2.09 26.55 18.65
C THR A 88 0.74 26.94 18.07
N VAL A 89 -0.10 25.97 17.69
CA VAL A 89 -1.40 26.27 17.07
C VAL A 89 -2.46 26.47 18.16
N GLN A 90 -2.82 27.73 18.38
CA GLN A 90 -3.98 28.13 19.17
C GLN A 90 -5.10 28.63 18.26
N TYR A 91 -6.34 28.54 18.73
CA TYR A 91 -7.48 29.11 18.00
C TYR A 91 -7.26 30.60 17.80
N SER A 92 -7.34 31.06 16.56
CA SER A 92 -7.26 32.48 16.21
C SER A 92 -8.21 32.79 15.06
N PRO A 93 -8.69 34.05 14.92
CA PRO A 93 -9.51 34.45 13.79
C PRO A 93 -8.84 34.20 12.43
N LYS A 94 -7.51 34.34 12.35
CA LYS A 94 -6.74 34.06 11.14
C LYS A 94 -6.74 32.57 10.79
N LEU A 95 -6.60 31.72 11.80
CA LEU A 95 -6.67 30.27 11.64
C LEU A 95 -8.06 29.83 11.18
N LYS A 96 -9.10 30.40 11.79
CA LYS A 96 -10.50 30.17 11.38
C LYS A 96 -10.70 30.55 9.92
N LEU A 97 -10.27 31.75 9.52
CA LEU A 97 -10.40 32.21 8.13
C LEU A 97 -9.65 31.30 7.14
N TYR A 98 -8.45 30.85 7.52
CA TYR A 98 -7.68 29.91 6.71
C TYR A 98 -8.40 28.56 6.55
N ALA A 99 -8.83 27.95 7.66
CA ALA A 99 -9.54 26.67 7.67
C ALA A 99 -10.88 26.77 6.95
N ASP A 100 -11.61 27.87 7.12
CA ASP A 100 -12.89 28.13 6.47
C ASP A 100 -12.71 28.13 4.95
N LYS A 101 -11.72 28.86 4.42
CA LYS A 101 -11.44 28.89 2.98
C LYS A 101 -11.00 27.53 2.45
N PHE A 102 -10.15 26.82 3.20
CA PHE A 102 -9.74 25.47 2.84
C PHE A 102 -10.95 24.52 2.74
N ILE A 103 -11.85 24.55 3.73
CA ILE A 103 -13.05 23.70 3.74
C ILE A 103 -13.97 24.04 2.56
N ASP A 104 -14.15 25.31 2.22
CA ASP A 104 -14.95 25.71 1.06
C ASP A 104 -14.40 25.12 -0.23
N THR A 105 -13.08 25.22 -0.45
CA THR A 105 -12.45 24.65 -1.64
C THR A 105 -12.45 23.13 -1.61
N TYR A 106 -12.22 22.51 -0.45
CA TYR A 106 -12.10 21.07 -0.32
C TYR A 106 -13.43 20.34 -0.48
N MET A 107 -14.49 20.84 0.17
CA MET A 107 -15.79 20.17 0.25
C MET A 107 -16.65 20.35 -0.99
N ASN A 108 -16.50 21.44 -1.72
CA ASN A 108 -17.23 21.67 -2.96
C ASN A 108 -16.55 20.94 -4.10
N ILE A 109 -17.30 20.09 -4.78
CA ILE A 109 -16.87 19.30 -5.94
C ILE A 109 -17.94 19.42 -7.00
N SER A 110 -17.54 20.00 -8.13
CA SER A 110 -18.37 20.14 -9.32
C SER A 110 -18.19 18.97 -10.27
N LYS A 111 -19.14 18.81 -11.19
CA LYS A 111 -19.01 17.91 -12.35
C LYS A 111 -18.27 18.56 -13.53
N ASP A 112 -18.16 19.88 -13.55
CA ASP A 112 -17.43 20.59 -14.60
C ASP A 112 -15.92 20.37 -14.45
N SER A 113 -15.27 19.86 -15.50
CA SER A 113 -13.83 19.62 -15.52
C SER A 113 -13.02 20.89 -15.28
N LYS A 114 -13.49 22.05 -15.76
CA LYS A 114 -12.78 23.33 -15.56
C LYS A 114 -12.82 23.80 -14.11
N GLU A 115 -13.96 23.60 -13.45
CA GLU A 115 -14.12 23.91 -12.02
C GLU A 115 -13.30 22.95 -11.15
N LEU A 116 -13.22 21.67 -11.55
CA LEU A 116 -12.36 20.68 -10.88
C LEU A 116 -10.89 21.03 -10.97
N GLU A 117 -10.38 21.41 -12.15
CA GLU A 117 -9.00 21.86 -12.32
C GLU A 117 -8.70 23.13 -11.51
N SER A 118 -9.62 24.09 -11.51
CA SER A 118 -9.49 25.33 -10.74
C SER A 118 -9.42 25.04 -9.24
N ARG A 119 -10.34 24.19 -8.76
CA ARG A 119 -10.36 23.72 -7.38
C ARG A 119 -9.05 23.03 -7.00
N GLU A 120 -8.52 22.16 -7.85
CA GLU A 120 -7.28 21.45 -7.57
C GLU A 120 -6.09 22.41 -7.46
N LYS A 121 -5.98 23.38 -8.37
CA LYS A 121 -4.96 24.45 -8.30
C LYS A 121 -5.08 25.29 -7.04
N GLU A 122 -6.30 25.55 -6.56
CA GLU A 122 -6.51 26.25 -5.30
C GLU A 122 -6.15 25.39 -4.09
N LEU A 123 -6.52 24.11 -4.09
CA LEU A 123 -6.21 23.19 -3.00
C LEU A 123 -4.72 23.02 -2.79
N LEU A 124 -3.94 22.94 -3.87
CA LEU A 124 -2.48 22.81 -3.81
C LEU A 124 -1.80 23.96 -3.04
N LYS A 125 -2.41 25.15 -2.99
CA LYS A 125 -1.87 26.31 -2.23
C LYS A 125 -1.91 26.11 -0.72
N TYR A 126 -2.75 25.19 -0.23
CA TYR A 126 -2.89 24.92 1.20
C TYR A 126 -1.90 23.85 1.69
N PHE A 127 -1.34 23.05 0.79
CA PHE A 127 -0.38 22.00 1.11
C PHE A 127 1.07 22.47 0.90
N PRO A 128 2.05 21.83 1.57
CA PRO A 128 3.47 21.98 1.25
C PRO A 128 3.75 21.62 -0.22
N SER A 129 4.77 22.26 -0.82
CA SER A 129 5.14 22.04 -2.22
C SER A 129 5.64 20.62 -2.52
N ASP A 130 6.15 19.90 -1.50
CA ASP A 130 6.60 18.51 -1.58
C ASP A 130 5.48 17.49 -1.29
N TYR A 131 4.25 17.96 -1.02
CA TYR A 131 3.14 17.09 -0.66
C TYR A 131 2.59 16.31 -1.87
N LYS A 132 2.64 14.98 -1.76
CA LYS A 132 2.02 14.08 -2.74
C LYS A 132 0.59 13.76 -2.32
N LYS A 133 -0.37 14.40 -2.98
CA LYS A 133 -1.79 14.15 -2.76
C LYS A 133 -2.16 12.73 -3.24
N PRO A 134 -3.05 12.01 -2.52
CA PRO A 134 -3.61 10.75 -3.00
C PRO A 134 -4.59 10.98 -4.17
N ASP A 135 -4.67 10.01 -5.08
CA ASP A 135 -5.63 10.04 -6.20
C ASP A 135 -7.06 9.93 -5.65
N GLU A 136 -7.84 11.00 -5.83
CA GLU A 136 -9.24 11.06 -5.43
C GLU A 136 -10.12 10.70 -6.64
N LYS A 137 -10.93 9.65 -6.54
CA LYS A 137 -11.91 9.29 -7.58
C LYS A 137 -13.15 10.18 -7.45
N ILE A 138 -13.20 11.26 -8.22
CA ILE A 138 -14.24 12.29 -8.10
C ILE A 138 -15.20 12.35 -9.30
N SER A 139 -15.02 11.48 -10.31
CA SER A 139 -15.69 11.57 -11.62
C SER A 139 -17.22 11.52 -11.57
N ASP A 140 -17.81 10.80 -10.62
CA ASP A 140 -19.24 10.48 -10.62
C ASP A 140 -20.00 11.10 -9.44
N THR A 141 -19.39 12.02 -8.71
CA THR A 141 -19.94 12.54 -7.45
C THR A 141 -19.80 14.06 -7.37
N GLU A 142 -20.93 14.74 -7.32
CA GLU A 142 -20.97 16.17 -7.01
C GLU A 142 -21.14 16.34 -5.50
N ARG A 143 -20.40 17.26 -4.89
CA ARG A 143 -20.57 17.62 -3.48
C ARG A 143 -20.77 19.11 -3.34
N LYS A 144 -21.78 19.52 -2.58
CA LYS A 144 -22.05 20.92 -2.27
C LYS A 144 -22.06 21.13 -0.77
N LEU A 145 -21.17 21.97 -0.27
CA LEU A 145 -21.14 22.38 1.12
C LEU A 145 -22.34 23.28 1.44
N ASN A 146 -23.15 22.90 2.42
CA ASN A 146 -24.30 23.68 2.88
C ASN A 146 -23.93 24.55 4.09
N SER A 147 -23.24 23.95 5.07
CA SER A 147 -22.77 24.66 6.26
C SER A 147 -21.50 24.05 6.82
N LYS A 148 -20.73 24.87 7.53
CA LYS A 148 -19.56 24.45 8.29
C LYS A 148 -19.56 25.13 9.64
N GLU A 149 -19.17 24.42 10.67
CA GLU A 149 -19.08 24.94 12.03
C GLU A 149 -17.80 24.45 12.68
N PHE A 150 -17.07 25.36 13.32
CA PHE A 150 -15.89 24.99 14.08
C PHE A 150 -16.31 24.12 15.26
N TYR A 151 -15.67 22.96 15.43
CA TYR A 151 -15.97 22.03 16.51
C TYR A 151 -14.95 22.14 17.64
N ASN A 152 -13.69 21.82 17.34
CA ASN A 152 -12.61 21.82 18.33
C ASN A 152 -11.23 21.81 17.66
N ILE A 153 -10.19 22.03 18.44
CA ILE A 153 -8.80 21.73 18.09
C ILE A 153 -8.32 20.57 18.96
N LYS A 154 -7.88 19.48 18.33
CA LYS A 154 -7.26 18.35 19.00
C LYS A 154 -5.75 18.35 18.79
N ARG A 155 -5.02 17.88 19.79
CA ARG A 155 -3.59 17.59 19.68
C ARG A 155 -3.42 16.08 19.73
N LYS A 156 -2.85 15.49 18.70
CA LYS A 156 -2.58 14.05 18.61
C LYS A 156 -1.25 13.84 17.92
N ASP A 157 -0.40 12.97 18.45
CA ASP A 157 0.87 12.58 17.84
C ASP A 157 1.76 13.78 17.45
N LYS A 158 1.79 14.81 18.31
CA LYS A 158 2.50 16.09 18.10
C LYS A 158 2.02 16.91 16.89
N GLN A 159 0.86 16.58 16.32
CA GLN A 159 0.15 17.38 15.33
C GLN A 159 -1.06 18.11 15.93
N THR A 160 -1.36 19.27 15.37
CA THR A 160 -2.60 20.00 15.65
C THR A 160 -3.63 19.65 14.58
N ILE A 161 -4.78 19.15 15.01
CA ILE A 161 -5.91 18.79 14.16
C ILE A 161 -7.05 19.76 14.44
N ILE A 162 -7.43 20.52 13.43
CA ILE A 162 -8.62 21.38 13.49
C ILE A 162 -9.81 20.55 13.05
N GLN A 163 -10.88 20.58 13.85
CA GLN A 163 -12.09 19.82 13.60
C GLN A 163 -13.24 20.76 13.28
N TYR A 164 -13.97 20.46 12.22
CA TYR A 164 -15.19 21.15 11.82
C TYR A 164 -16.32 20.15 11.65
N ILE A 165 -17.53 20.54 12.00
CA ILE A 165 -18.75 19.86 11.56
C ILE A 165 -19.08 20.42 10.18
N VAL A 166 -19.22 19.55 9.19
CA VAL A 166 -19.61 19.92 7.82
C VAL A 166 -20.95 19.26 7.47
N ASN A 167 -21.88 20.06 6.98
CA ASN A 167 -23.10 19.60 6.34
C ASN A 167 -22.98 19.81 4.84
N TYR A 168 -23.14 18.76 4.05
CA TYR A 168 -23.04 18.84 2.60
C TYR A 168 -23.98 17.87 1.92
N ASP A 169 -24.39 18.23 0.71
CA ASP A 169 -25.17 17.39 -0.17
C ASP A 169 -24.25 16.65 -1.13
N VAL A 170 -24.51 15.36 -1.33
CA VAL A 170 -23.84 14.52 -2.32
C VAL A 170 -24.86 14.12 -3.38
N ASN A 171 -24.61 14.48 -4.64
CA ASN A 171 -25.38 13.96 -5.77
C ASN A 171 -24.59 12.82 -6.42
N ILE A 172 -25.12 11.61 -6.28
CA ILE A 172 -24.55 10.39 -6.86
C ILE A 172 -25.35 10.06 -8.11
N THR A 173 -24.65 9.91 -9.25
CA THR A 173 -25.25 9.36 -10.47
C THR A 173 -25.03 7.84 -10.47
N GLU A 174 -26.06 7.06 -10.17
CA GLU A 174 -26.02 5.60 -10.30
C GLU A 174 -26.49 5.20 -11.71
N LYS A 175 -25.64 4.46 -12.44
CA LYS A 175 -26.04 3.81 -13.69
C LYS A 175 -26.71 2.48 -13.37
N LYS A 176 -28.00 2.34 -13.64
CA LYS A 176 -28.73 1.06 -13.54
C LYS A 176 -29.07 0.54 -14.92
N GLU A 177 -28.78 -0.72 -15.15
CA GLU A 177 -29.28 -1.44 -16.33
C GLU A 177 -30.71 -1.91 -16.07
N VAL A 178 -31.67 -1.39 -16.84
CA VAL A 178 -33.09 -1.76 -16.77
C VAL A 178 -33.46 -2.52 -18.04
N LYS A 179 -34.04 -3.71 -17.89
CA LYS A 179 -34.57 -4.50 -19.01
C LYS A 179 -35.96 -3.97 -19.38
N VAL A 180 -36.12 -3.40 -20.56
CA VAL A 180 -37.40 -2.88 -21.08
C VAL A 180 -37.95 -3.86 -22.13
N LYS A 181 -39.24 -4.21 -22.03
CA LYS A 181 -39.93 -5.05 -23.03
C LYS A 181 -40.09 -4.29 -24.35
N LYS A 182 -39.72 -4.92 -25.47
CA LYS A 182 -40.07 -4.44 -26.81
C LYS A 182 -41.58 -4.52 -27.06
N LYS A 183 -42.14 -3.56 -27.82
CA LYS A 183 -43.53 -3.65 -28.31
C LYS A 183 -43.63 -4.82 -29.30
N LYS A 184 -44.58 -5.75 -29.04
CA LYS A 184 -44.86 -6.91 -29.91
C LYS A 184 -45.30 -6.45 -31.31
N LYS A 185 -44.77 -7.09 -32.35
CA LYS A 185 -45.24 -6.92 -33.74
C LYS A 185 -46.40 -7.87 -34.09
N SER A 186 -46.65 -8.93 -33.31
CA SER A 186 -47.79 -9.84 -33.44
C SER A 186 -48.08 -10.60 -32.14
N GLU A 187 -49.30 -11.11 -31.97
CA GLU A 187 -49.80 -11.75 -30.74
C GLU A 187 -49.19 -13.15 -30.47
N LYS A 188 -48.48 -13.73 -31.46
CA LYS A 188 -47.81 -15.04 -31.37
C LYS A 188 -46.32 -15.02 -31.01
N ASP A 189 -45.69 -13.85 -30.86
CA ASP A 189 -44.25 -13.76 -30.58
C ASP A 189 -43.91 -13.81 -29.07
N LYS A 190 -42.79 -14.48 -28.73
CA LYS A 190 -42.20 -14.50 -27.38
C LYS A 190 -41.71 -13.11 -26.97
N ASP A 191 -41.84 -12.78 -25.68
CA ASP A 191 -41.39 -11.51 -25.13
C ASP A 191 -39.87 -11.33 -25.30
N GLU A 192 -39.45 -10.31 -26.07
CA GLU A 192 -38.05 -9.92 -26.25
C GLU A 192 -37.75 -8.67 -25.39
N TYR A 193 -36.63 -8.70 -24.65
CA TYR A 193 -36.23 -7.65 -23.70
C TYR A 193 -34.95 -6.96 -24.19
N GLU A 194 -34.94 -5.63 -24.21
CA GLU A 194 -33.73 -4.82 -24.46
C GLU A 194 -33.19 -4.25 -23.14
N THR A 195 -31.88 -4.29 -22.95
CA THR A 195 -31.21 -3.64 -21.81
C THR A 195 -31.02 -2.16 -22.12
N LYS A 196 -31.67 -1.27 -21.37
CA LYS A 196 -31.43 0.18 -21.41
C LYS A 196 -30.70 0.61 -20.15
N THR A 197 -29.69 1.45 -20.29
CA THR A 197 -29.00 2.09 -19.16
C THR A 197 -29.78 3.33 -18.74
N GLU A 198 -30.36 3.33 -17.54
CA GLU A 198 -30.98 4.50 -16.93
C GLU A 198 -30.03 5.12 -15.90
N GLU A 199 -29.82 6.43 -15.99
CA GLU A 199 -29.08 7.19 -15.00
C GLU A 199 -30.05 7.70 -13.93
N LYS A 200 -29.92 7.20 -12.69
CA LYS A 200 -30.72 7.65 -11.56
C LYS A 200 -29.87 8.53 -10.66
N GLN A 201 -30.33 9.76 -10.45
CA GLN A 201 -29.68 10.70 -9.54
C GLN A 201 -30.24 10.52 -8.13
N ARG A 202 -29.37 10.34 -7.14
CA ARG A 202 -29.74 10.32 -5.71
C ARG A 202 -29.01 11.45 -5.00
N LYS A 203 -29.78 12.26 -4.28
CA LYS A 203 -29.26 13.30 -3.38
C LYS A 203 -29.23 12.78 -1.94
N VAL A 204 -28.08 12.87 -1.28
CA VAL A 204 -27.89 12.46 0.12
C VAL A 204 -27.30 13.62 0.90
N ASN A 205 -27.96 14.04 1.99
CA ASN A 205 -27.40 15.00 2.92
C ASN A 205 -26.51 14.26 3.93
N GLN A 206 -25.29 14.74 4.13
CA GLN A 206 -24.35 14.20 5.10
C GLN A 206 -23.99 15.27 6.13
N ASN A 207 -23.88 14.86 7.39
CA ASN A 207 -23.43 15.69 8.50
C ASN A 207 -22.36 14.93 9.27
N ILE A 208 -21.11 15.38 9.21
CA ILE A 208 -19.95 14.64 9.70
C ILE A 208 -18.84 15.58 10.16
N LEU A 209 -17.92 15.07 10.98
CA LEU A 209 -16.75 15.83 11.42
C LEU A 209 -15.63 15.66 10.39
N ILE A 210 -15.08 16.76 9.87
CA ILE A 210 -13.84 16.79 9.10
C ILE A 210 -12.67 17.14 10.03
N ASN A 211 -11.58 16.39 9.90
CA ASN A 211 -10.34 16.58 10.64
C ASN A 211 -9.26 17.07 9.70
N ILE A 212 -8.66 18.21 10.01
CA ILE A 212 -7.69 18.90 9.14
C ILE A 212 -6.38 19.06 9.92
N PRO A 213 -5.37 18.23 9.63
CA PRO A 213 -4.04 18.36 10.23
C PRO A 213 -3.34 19.63 9.74
N ILE A 214 -3.05 20.56 10.65
CA ILE A 214 -2.49 21.87 10.33
C ILE A 214 -1.22 22.14 11.14
N LYS A 215 -0.24 22.75 10.47
CA LYS A 215 0.94 23.34 11.07
C LYS A 215 0.88 24.85 10.96
N SER A 216 1.38 25.55 11.98
CA SER A 216 1.57 26.99 11.94
C SER A 216 3.01 27.38 12.22
N GLU A 217 3.50 28.33 11.43
CA GLU A 217 4.81 28.96 11.61
C GLU A 217 4.67 30.45 11.28
N ASN A 218 5.05 31.34 12.20
CA ASN A 218 4.99 32.80 12.03
C ASN A 218 3.62 33.31 11.52
N ASN A 219 2.51 32.85 12.12
CA ASN A 219 1.13 33.17 11.73
C ASN A 219 0.73 32.74 10.29
N LYS A 220 1.52 31.89 9.64
CA LYS A 220 1.13 31.19 8.42
C LYS A 220 0.67 29.78 8.76
N TYR A 221 -0.19 29.22 7.93
CA TYR A 221 -0.79 27.92 8.15
C TYR A 221 -0.63 27.05 6.90
N VAL A 222 -0.35 25.77 7.11
CA VAL A 222 -0.28 24.76 6.05
C VAL A 222 -0.98 23.49 6.51
N VAL A 223 -1.72 22.86 5.60
CA VAL A 223 -2.31 21.54 5.81
C VAL A 223 -1.22 20.50 5.55
N VAL A 224 -0.85 19.72 6.56
CA VAL A 224 0.31 18.81 6.49
C VAL A 224 -0.05 17.42 5.97
N GLU A 225 -1.33 17.05 6.06
CA GLU A 225 -1.84 15.74 5.66
C GLU A 225 -3.25 15.87 5.06
N TYR A 226 -3.65 14.88 4.27
CA TYR A 226 -4.97 14.87 3.65
C TYR A 226 -6.08 14.81 4.71
N PRO A 227 -7.15 15.62 4.61
CA PRO A 227 -8.23 15.60 5.59
C PRO A 227 -8.94 14.25 5.66
N TYR A 228 -9.49 13.92 6.82
CA TYR A 228 -10.26 12.70 7.02
C TYR A 228 -11.53 12.94 7.82
N PHE A 229 -12.55 12.14 7.55
CA PHE A 229 -13.87 12.27 8.17
C PHE A 229 -14.03 11.31 9.36
N THR A 230 -14.71 11.77 10.40
CA THR A 230 -15.07 10.95 11.57
C THR A 230 -16.51 11.25 12.00
N PRO A 231 -17.23 10.29 12.60
CA PRO A 231 -18.55 10.56 13.15
C PRO A 231 -18.50 11.65 14.22
N ILE A 232 -19.59 12.41 14.34
CA ILE A 232 -19.77 13.41 15.39
C ILE A 232 -20.05 12.66 16.70
N PRO A 233 -19.30 12.88 17.79
CA PRO A 233 -19.54 12.18 19.06
C PRO A 233 -20.95 12.41 19.62
N ASP A 234 -21.64 11.33 19.98
CA ASP A 234 -23.04 11.36 20.45
C ASP A 234 -23.29 12.26 21.67
N SER A 235 -22.27 12.42 22.53
CA SER A 235 -22.33 13.28 23.72
C SER A 235 -22.72 14.75 23.43
N GLN A 236 -22.49 15.24 22.22
CA GLN A 236 -22.83 16.62 21.83
C GLN A 236 -24.05 16.73 20.90
N LEU A 237 -24.44 15.64 20.22
CA LEU A 237 -25.68 15.56 19.43
C LEU A 237 -26.93 15.78 20.31
N ASN A 238 -26.89 15.31 21.56
CA ASN A 238 -27.96 15.56 22.53
C ASN A 238 -28.08 17.05 22.91
N LYS A 239 -26.96 17.79 23.05
CA LYS A 239 -26.99 19.20 23.47
C LYS A 239 -27.67 20.10 22.43
N ALA A 240 -27.42 19.87 21.15
CA ALA A 240 -28.09 20.59 20.05
C ALA A 240 -29.58 20.21 19.92
N LYS A 241 -29.94 18.96 20.23
CA LYS A 241 -31.34 18.51 20.27
C LYS A 241 -32.12 19.18 21.42
N TRP A 242 -31.50 19.37 22.58
CA TRP A 242 -32.08 20.08 23.72
C TRP A 242 -32.30 21.57 23.45
N LEU A 243 -31.34 22.27 22.83
CA LEU A 243 -31.49 23.70 22.51
C LEU A 243 -32.63 23.99 21.53
N ARG A 244 -32.83 23.13 20.52
CA ARG A 244 -33.96 23.25 19.58
C ARG A 244 -35.33 22.97 20.19
N ILE A 245 -35.40 22.26 21.33
CA ILE A 245 -36.64 22.02 22.07
C ILE A 245 -36.97 23.26 22.92
N ILE A 246 -35.96 23.94 23.45
CA ILE A 246 -36.11 25.16 24.26
C ILE A 246 -36.53 26.35 23.39
N GLU A 247 -36.01 26.49 22.16
CA GLU A 247 -36.42 27.58 21.23
C GLU A 247 -37.81 27.39 20.59
N ARG A 248 -38.47 26.24 20.82
CA ARG A 248 -39.84 25.96 20.34
C ARG A 248 -40.90 25.99 21.44
N GLN A 249 -40.52 26.38 22.66
CA GLN A 249 -41.41 26.68 23.78
C GLN A 249 -41.54 28.19 23.89
#